data_AF-S0FJE7-F1
#
_entry.id   AF-S0FJE7-F1
#
_cell.length_a   1.000
_cell.length_b   1.000
_cell.length_c   1.000
_cell.angle_alpha   90.00
_cell.angle_beta   90.00
_cell.angle_gamma   90.00
#
_symmetry.space_group_name_H-M   'P 1'
#
loop_
_entity.id
_entity.type
_entity.pdbx_description
1 polymer ?
#
loop_
_entity_poly.entity_id
_entity_poly.type
_entity_poly.pdbx_seq_one_letter_code
_entity_poly.pdbx_strand_id
1 'polypeptide(L)'
;MDYMDIDRLKNIFSDMLRNQYTLRSMELGIDGKLMAVGYKPYWTSRQDSKIETLELNFLSSKGVMVPIILRNVVSYELYPKEGRKNKKYRVNMIELLILSPYMLARNSKDVYDKIKLEIIYED
;
A
#
# COMPACT_ATOMS: atom_id res chain seq x y z
N MET A 1 11.28 5.48 6.42
CA MET A 1 10.16 6.41 6.14
C MET A 1 10.11 7.42 7.27
N ASP A 2 9.85 8.69 6.98
CA ASP A 2 9.60 9.69 8.03
C ASP A 2 8.09 9.97 8.19
N TYR A 3 7.72 10.83 9.14
CA TYR A 3 6.32 11.17 9.40
C TYR A 3 5.61 11.82 8.19
N MET A 4 6.33 12.60 7.37
CA MET A 4 5.74 13.22 6.18
C MET A 4 5.43 12.16 5.12
N ASP A 5 6.32 11.18 4.96
CA ASP A 5 6.09 10.05 4.07
C ASP A 5 4.91 9.18 4.54
N ILE A 6 4.76 8.97 5.86
CA ILE A 6 3.59 8.27 6.43
C ILE A 6 2.30 9.01 6.07
N ASP A 7 2.25 10.33 6.26
CA ASP A 7 1.07 11.13 5.94
C ASP A 7 0.77 11.11 4.44
N ARG A 8 1.80 11.15 3.58
CA ARG A 8 1.63 10.99 2.13
C ARG A 8 1.02 9.64 1.78
N LEU A 9 1.53 8.55 2.35
CA LEU A 9 1.01 7.21 2.10
C LEU A 9 -0.45 7.07 2.57
N LYS A 10 -0.78 7.60 3.75
CA LYS A 10 -2.15 7.65 4.27
C LYS A 10 -3.09 8.41 3.32
N ASN A 11 -2.65 9.56 2.81
CA ASN A 11 -3.41 10.35 1.86
C ASN A 11 -3.64 9.63 0.53
N ILE A 12 -2.66 8.88 0.03
CA ILE A 12 -2.79 8.08 -1.20
C ILE A 12 -3.89 7.03 -1.03
N PHE A 13 -3.84 6.23 0.04
CA PHE A 13 -4.88 5.24 0.31
C PHE A 13 -6.25 5.86 0.60
N SER A 14 -6.29 7.04 1.23
CA SER A 14 -7.53 7.79 1.45
C SER A 14 -8.15 8.27 0.14
N ASP A 15 -7.34 8.72 -0.81
CA ASP A 15 -7.79 9.08 -2.17
C ASP A 15 -8.33 7.85 -2.91
N MET A 16 -7.62 6.71 -2.84
CA MET A 16 -8.07 5.45 -3.44
C MET A 16 -9.40 4.98 -2.86
N LEU A 17 -9.56 5.10 -1.54
CA LEU A 17 -10.80 4.75 -0.85
C LEU A 17 -11.96 5.65 -1.30
N ARG A 18 -11.73 6.97 -1.35
CA ARG A 18 -12.73 7.95 -1.81
C ARG A 18 -13.19 7.69 -3.24
N ASN A 19 -12.25 7.35 -4.12
CA ASN A 19 -12.52 7.12 -5.53
C ASN A 19 -12.87 5.65 -5.84
N GLN A 20 -12.96 4.78 -4.82
CA GLN A 20 -13.28 3.36 -4.94
C GLN A 20 -12.44 2.62 -5.98
N TYR A 21 -11.13 2.90 -6.01
CA TYR A 21 -10.22 2.26 -6.95
C TYR A 21 -10.09 0.76 -6.69
N THR A 22 -9.97 0.02 -7.80
CA THR A 22 -9.65 -1.40 -7.76
C THR A 22 -8.15 -1.55 -7.58
N LEU A 23 -7.75 -2.31 -6.56
CA LEU A 23 -6.36 -2.69 -6.33
C LEU A 23 -6.18 -4.18 -6.61
N ARG A 24 -5.03 -4.53 -7.17
CA ARG A 24 -4.63 -5.91 -7.43
C ARG A 24 -3.26 -6.20 -6.82
N SER A 25 -3.11 -7.37 -6.21
CA SER A 25 -1.83 -7.89 -5.76
C SER A 25 -1.78 -9.39 -5.98
N MET A 26 -0.85 -9.86 -6.82
CA MET A 26 -0.68 -11.30 -7.04
C MET A 26 -0.12 -11.99 -5.80
N GLU A 27 0.81 -11.33 -5.09
CA GLU A 27 1.46 -11.84 -3.88
C GLU A 27 0.46 -12.10 -2.75
N LEU A 28 -0.58 -11.28 -2.66
CA LEU A 28 -1.62 -11.38 -1.64
C LEU A 28 -2.93 -12.02 -2.14
N GLY A 29 -3.01 -12.38 -3.43
CA GLY A 29 -4.23 -12.90 -4.04
C GLY A 29 -5.41 -11.92 -4.02
N ILE A 30 -5.13 -10.62 -4.05
CA ILE A 30 -6.14 -9.56 -4.00
C ILE A 30 -6.49 -9.11 -5.41
N ASP A 31 -7.78 -9.02 -5.70
CA ASP A 31 -8.33 -8.27 -6.85
C ASP A 31 -9.71 -7.74 -6.43
N GLY A 32 -9.80 -6.44 -6.14
CA GLY A 32 -11.02 -5.85 -5.63
C GLY A 32 -10.96 -4.35 -5.33
N LYS A 33 -12.12 -3.76 -5.07
CA LYS A 33 -12.25 -2.34 -4.71
C LYS A 33 -11.84 -2.12 -3.27
N LEU A 34 -11.04 -1.08 -3.01
CA LEU A 34 -10.68 -0.69 -1.66
C LEU A 34 -11.90 -0.09 -0.95
N MET A 35 -12.36 -0.73 0.14
CA MET A 35 -13.59 -0.37 0.86
C MET A 35 -13.34 0.26 2.23
N ALA A 36 -12.21 -0.05 2.86
CA ALA A 36 -11.80 0.62 4.10
C ALA A 36 -10.28 0.53 4.29
N VAL A 37 -9.73 1.51 5.01
CA VAL A 37 -8.32 1.54 5.40
C VAL A 37 -8.20 1.87 6.88
N GLY A 38 -7.41 1.09 7.60
CA GLY A 38 -7.06 1.29 9.00
C GLY A 38 -5.56 1.51 9.18
N TYR A 39 -5.19 2.36 10.15
CA TYR A 39 -3.79 2.65 10.47
C TYR A 39 -3.52 2.56 11.97
N LYS A 40 -2.35 2.01 12.30
CA LYS A 40 -1.70 2.18 13.60
C LYS A 40 -0.27 2.68 13.38
N PRO A 41 0.13 3.83 13.95
CA PRO A 41 -0.71 4.75 14.71
C PRO A 41 -1.73 5.48 13.82
N TYR A 42 -2.89 5.80 14.39
CA TYR A 42 -3.93 6.55 13.69
C TYR A 42 -3.48 7.98 13.38
N TRP A 43 -3.03 8.70 14.41
CA TRP A 43 -2.39 10.02 14.27
C TRP A 43 -0.89 9.86 14.02
N THR A 44 -0.37 10.59 13.04
CA THR A 44 1.06 10.58 12.75
C THR A 44 1.79 11.58 13.66
N SER A 45 2.91 11.15 14.22
CA SER A 45 3.79 11.95 15.07
C SER A 45 5.16 12.14 14.42
N ARG A 46 5.90 13.19 14.79
CA ARG A 46 7.27 13.42 14.27
C ARG A 46 8.27 12.31 14.63
N GLN A 47 7.94 11.47 15.60
CA GLN A 47 8.79 10.35 16.03
C GLN A 47 8.49 9.07 15.24
N ASP A 48 7.40 9.06 14.45
CA ASP A 48 7.01 7.90 13.70
C ASP A 48 7.98 7.68 12.54
N SER A 49 8.45 6.44 12.43
CA SER A 49 9.35 5.99 11.37
C SER A 49 8.76 4.84 10.53
N LYS A 50 7.56 4.38 10.90
CA LYS A 50 6.84 3.27 10.28
C LYS A 50 5.35 3.33 10.57
N ILE A 51 4.56 2.61 9.76
CA ILE A 51 3.19 2.24 10.10
C ILE A 51 3.25 0.86 10.75
N GLU A 52 2.90 0.76 12.04
CA GLU A 52 2.90 -0.51 12.78
C GLU A 52 1.90 -1.49 12.20
N THR A 53 0.73 -1.00 11.79
CA THR A 53 -0.32 -1.82 11.19
C THR A 53 -1.05 -1.00 10.14
N LEU A 54 -1.07 -1.51 8.92
CA LEU A 54 -1.88 -1.04 7.81
C LEU A 54 -2.92 -2.12 7.51
N GLU A 55 -4.18 -1.80 7.71
CA GLU A 55 -5.30 -2.68 7.39
C GLU A 55 -5.97 -2.19 6.12
N LEU A 56 -6.11 -3.07 5.13
CA LEU A 56 -6.78 -2.79 3.86
C LEU A 56 -7.91 -3.79 3.70
N ASN A 57 -9.13 -3.28 3.53
CA ASN A 57 -10.31 -4.11 3.32
C ASN A 57 -10.78 -3.98 1.88
N PHE A 58 -10.83 -5.10 1.17
CA PHE A 58 -11.19 -5.15 -0.25
C PHE A 58 -12.53 -5.82 -0.45
N LEU A 59 -13.34 -5.31 -1.38
CA LEU A 59 -14.48 -6.02 -1.94
C LEU A 59 -14.07 -6.67 -3.25
N SER A 60 -13.96 -8.00 -3.24
CA SER A 60 -13.68 -8.76 -4.45
C SER A 60 -14.83 -8.68 -5.46
N SER A 61 -14.54 -8.99 -6.72
CA SER A 61 -15.56 -9.08 -7.79
C SER A 61 -16.68 -10.08 -7.51
N LYS A 62 -16.46 -11.02 -6.59
CA LYS A 62 -17.46 -12.00 -6.13
C LYS A 62 -18.34 -11.48 -4.98
N GLY A 63 -18.18 -10.23 -4.56
CA GLY A 63 -18.92 -9.65 -3.44
C GLY A 63 -18.41 -10.07 -2.06
N VAL A 64 -17.25 -10.74 -1.98
CA VAL A 64 -16.63 -11.17 -0.72
C VAL A 64 -15.69 -10.09 -0.22
N MET A 65 -15.82 -9.74 1.06
CA MET A 65 -14.89 -8.87 1.78
C MET A 65 -13.61 -9.63 2.15
N VAL A 66 -12.45 -9.08 1.77
CA VAL A 66 -11.12 -9.66 2.01
C VAL A 66 -10.29 -8.65 2.81
N PRO A 67 -10.09 -8.88 4.12
CA PRO A 67 -9.21 -8.05 4.95
C PRO A 67 -7.75 -8.45 4.77
N ILE A 68 -6.87 -7.46 4.73
CA ILE A 68 -5.43 -7.64 4.58
C ILE A 68 -4.75 -6.78 5.66
N ILE A 69 -3.89 -7.42 6.45
CA ILE A 69 -3.21 -6.75 7.57
C ILE A 69 -1.71 -6.82 7.31
N LEU A 70 -1.12 -5.67 7.03
CA LEU A 70 0.31 -5.50 6.84
C LEU A 70 0.91 -4.89 8.10
N ARG A 71 1.92 -5.55 8.68
CA ARG A 71 2.59 -5.08 9.89
C ARG A 71 3.93 -4.47 9.55
N ASN A 72 4.33 -3.44 10.29
CA ASN A 72 5.65 -2.82 10.16
C ASN A 72 6.00 -2.36 8.74
N VAL A 73 5.14 -1.55 8.12
CA VAL A 73 5.45 -0.90 6.83
C VAL A 73 6.46 0.21 7.09
N VAL A 74 7.66 0.09 6.53
CA VAL A 74 8.83 0.94 6.83
C VAL A 74 9.25 1.84 5.67
N SER A 75 8.76 1.56 4.47
CA SER A 75 8.96 2.38 3.28
C SER A 75 7.91 2.04 2.22
N TYR A 76 7.83 2.88 1.19
CA TYR A 76 7.06 2.59 -0.01
C TYR A 76 7.69 3.25 -1.24
N GLU A 77 7.39 2.73 -2.41
CA GLU A 77 7.73 3.31 -3.70
C GLU A 77 6.46 3.44 -4.56
N LEU A 78 6.36 4.53 -5.32
CA LEU A 78 5.26 4.78 -6.25
C LEU A 78 5.81 4.69 -7.66
N TYR A 79 5.21 3.84 -8.48
CA TYR A 79 5.54 3.78 -9.90
C TYR A 79 4.44 4.47 -10.71
N PRO A 80 4.81 5.33 -11.68
CA PRO A 80 3.85 5.95 -12.57
C PRO A 80 3.43 5.00 -13.70
N LYS A 81 2.19 5.15 -14.18
CA LYS A 81 1.79 4.61 -15.49
C LYS A 81 2.52 5.41 -16.56
N GLU A 82 3.40 4.80 -17.34
CA GLU A 82 3.92 5.44 -18.54
C GLU A 82 2.76 5.71 -19.51
N GLY A 83 2.39 6.98 -19.64
CA GLY A 83 1.40 7.44 -20.60
C GLY A 83 2.06 7.81 -21.92
N ARG A 84 1.45 7.39 -23.04
CA ARG A 84 1.78 7.95 -24.37
C ARG A 84 1.56 9.47 -24.34
N LYS A 85 2.66 10.24 -24.30
CA LYS A 85 2.88 11.68 -24.59
C LYS A 85 1.91 12.77 -24.08
N ASN A 86 0.67 12.51 -23.64
CA ASN A 86 -0.31 13.56 -23.32
C ASN A 86 -1.32 13.27 -22.19
N LYS A 87 -1.25 12.12 -21.49
CA LYS A 87 -2.11 11.87 -20.31
C LYS A 87 -1.30 12.10 -19.03
N LYS A 88 -1.86 12.89 -18.10
CA LYS A 88 -1.31 13.21 -16.77
C LYS A 88 -0.67 11.98 -16.11
N TYR A 89 0.52 12.15 -15.52
CA TYR A 89 1.18 11.14 -14.70
C TYR A 89 0.22 10.66 -13.59
N ARG A 90 -0.22 9.40 -13.66
CA ARG A 90 -1.02 8.73 -12.62
C ARG A 90 -0.19 7.59 -12.06
N VAL A 91 -0.18 7.42 -10.74
CA VAL A 91 0.50 6.28 -10.08
C VAL A 91 -0.24 5.00 -10.48
N ASN A 92 0.44 3.98 -10.98
CA ASN A 92 -0.19 2.68 -11.29
C ASN A 92 0.20 1.57 -10.32
N MET A 93 1.23 1.76 -9.51
CA MET A 93 1.67 0.75 -8.57
C MET A 93 2.24 1.38 -7.32
N ILE A 94 1.90 0.79 -6.18
CA ILE A 94 2.52 1.04 -4.88
C ILE A 94 3.29 -0.22 -4.51
N GLU A 95 4.59 -0.12 -4.29
CA GLU A 95 5.36 -1.17 -3.63
C GLU A 95 5.54 -0.76 -2.16
N LEU A 96 5.11 -1.61 -1.24
CA LEU A 96 5.28 -1.44 0.20
C LEU A 96 6.44 -2.31 0.67
N LEU A 97 7.34 -1.73 1.48
CA LEU A 97 8.42 -2.46 2.13
C LEU A 97 8.03 -2.71 3.59
N ILE A 98 8.07 -3.98 3.98
CA ILE A 98 7.64 -4.48 5.29
C ILE A 98 8.82 -5.17 5.97
N LEU A 99 9.00 -4.95 7.27
CA LEU A 99 9.98 -5.73 8.04
C LEU A 99 9.57 -7.21 8.11
N SER A 100 10.41 -8.09 7.57
CA SER A 100 10.14 -9.53 7.57
C SER A 100 10.32 -10.11 8.98
N PRO A 101 9.30 -10.78 9.57
CA PRO A 101 9.37 -11.24 10.96
C PRO A 101 10.28 -12.46 11.17
N TYR A 102 10.74 -13.14 10.12
CA TYR A 102 11.44 -14.43 10.20
C TYR A 102 12.92 -14.39 9.80
N MET A 103 13.51 -13.20 9.57
CA MET A 103 14.85 -13.11 9.00
C MET A 103 15.95 -12.97 10.05
N LEU A 104 16.85 -13.96 10.08
CA LEU A 104 18.11 -13.92 10.82
C LEU A 104 19.06 -12.95 10.10
N ALA A 105 19.56 -11.95 10.83
CA ALA A 105 20.31 -10.79 10.37
C ALA A 105 21.73 -11.08 9.78
N ARG A 106 21.90 -12.11 8.94
CA ARG A 106 23.18 -12.44 8.30
C ARG A 106 23.36 -11.81 6.91
N ASN A 107 22.29 -11.37 6.24
CA ASN A 107 22.36 -10.61 4.99
C ASN A 107 21.39 -9.42 5.03
N SER A 108 21.91 -8.20 4.87
CA SER A 108 21.15 -6.95 4.98
C SER A 108 20.18 -6.70 3.81
N LYS A 109 20.29 -7.44 2.71
CA LYS A 109 19.44 -7.27 1.52
C LYS A 109 18.06 -7.89 1.67
N ASP A 110 17.90 -8.88 2.54
CA ASP A 110 16.68 -9.70 2.64
C ASP A 110 15.86 -9.40 3.91
N VAL A 111 16.08 -8.24 4.54
CA VAL A 111 15.41 -7.87 5.81
C VAL A 111 13.95 -7.42 5.58
N TYR A 112 13.59 -7.14 4.33
CA TYR A 112 12.29 -6.57 3.98
C TYR A 112 11.54 -7.44 2.98
N ASP A 113 10.28 -7.71 3.30
CA ASP A 113 9.31 -8.22 2.35
C ASP A 113 8.76 -7.06 1.51
N LYS A 114 8.52 -7.32 0.22
CA LYS A 114 7.96 -6.34 -0.71
C LYS A 114 6.56 -6.79 -1.10
N ILE A 115 5.61 -5.85 -1.05
CA ILE A 115 4.23 -6.07 -1.47
C ILE A 115 3.86 -5.06 -2.53
N LYS A 116 3.44 -5.56 -3.69
CA LYS A 116 3.02 -4.73 -4.82
C LYS A 116 1.49 -4.67 -4.88
N LEU A 117 0.99 -3.44 -4.93
CA LEU A 117 -0.41 -3.11 -5.15
C LEU A 117 -0.51 -2.34 -6.48
N GLU A 118 -1.03 -3.00 -7.51
CA GLU A 118 -1.37 -2.38 -8.78
C GLU A 118 -2.71 -1.65 -8.67
N ILE A 119 -2.79 -0.44 -9.23
CA ILE A 119 -3.98 0.42 -9.24
C ILE A 119 -4.63 0.32 -10.62
N ILE A 120 -5.85 -0.20 -10.65
CA ILE A 120 -6.64 -0.34 -11.87
C ILE A 120 -7.64 0.81 -11.93
N TYR A 121 -7.41 1.71 -12.89
CA TYR A 121 -8.31 2.82 -13.20
C TYR A 121 -9.40 2.35 -14.17
N GLU A 122 -10.67 2.57 -13.81
CA GLU A 122 -11.79 2.53 -14.75
C GLU A 122 -11.71 3.85 -15.56
N ASP A 123 -11.04 3.82 -16.73
CA ASP A 123 -10.98 4.93 -17.69
C ASP A 123 -12.27 5.01 -18.53
#